data_AF-A0A1M3CFV9-F1
#
_entry.id   AF-A0A1M3CFV9-F1
#
_cell.length_a   1.000
_cell.length_b   1.000
_cell.length_c   1.000
_cell.angle_alpha   90.00
_cell.angle_beta   90.00
_cell.angle_gamma   90.00
#
_symmetry.space_group_name_H-M   'P 1'
#
loop_
_entity.id
_entity.type
_entity.pdbx_description
1 polymer ?
#
loop_
_entity_poly.entity_id
_entity_poly.type
_entity_poly.pdbx_seq_one_letter_code
_entity_poly.pdbx_strand_id
1 'polypeptide(L)'
;MQPKTLMPLAAFAVAALWLGGCANLERHNPSAVSQADDDAYCQTHGGPQGSAAYTACRKDRDVAATRSDRMERTHRDLAERMLNGQ
;
A
#
# COMPACT_ATOMS: atom_id res chain seq x y z
N MET A 1 -50.76 -14.98 -2.22
CA MET A 1 -49.62 -14.39 -2.95
C MET A 1 -48.35 -14.82 -2.23
N GLN A 2 -47.51 -15.65 -2.87
CA GLN A 2 -46.38 -16.31 -2.19
C GLN A 2 -45.17 -15.37 -2.06
N PRO A 3 -44.67 -15.09 -0.85
CA PRO A 3 -43.48 -14.26 -0.64
C PRO A 3 -42.22 -15.13 -0.75
N LYS A 4 -42.04 -15.86 -1.87
CA LYS A 4 -40.89 -16.78 -2.02
C LYS A 4 -39.72 -16.18 -2.80
N THR A 5 -39.92 -15.06 -3.48
CA THR A 5 -38.90 -14.43 -4.34
C THR A 5 -38.06 -13.36 -3.65
N LEU A 6 -38.48 -12.85 -2.48
CA LEU A 6 -37.77 -11.79 -1.74
C LEU A 6 -36.61 -12.32 -0.87
N MET A 7 -36.72 -13.54 -0.33
CA MET A 7 -35.66 -14.17 0.47
C MET A 7 -34.34 -14.41 -0.28
N PRO A 8 -34.31 -14.93 -1.53
CA PRO A 8 -33.04 -15.17 -2.22
C PRO A 8 -32.31 -13.86 -2.56
N LEU A 9 -33.04 -12.79 -2.87
CA LEU A 9 -32.46 -11.47 -3.14
C LEU A 9 -31.72 -10.89 -1.93
N ALA A 10 -32.31 -11.02 -0.74
CA ALA A 10 -31.67 -10.59 0.51
C ALA A 10 -30.39 -11.40 0.80
N ALA A 11 -30.42 -12.71 0.56
CA ALA A 11 -29.26 -13.58 0.75
C ALA A 11 -28.10 -13.22 -0.20
N PHE A 12 -28.40 -12.93 -1.48
CA PHE A 12 -27.40 -12.48 -2.45
C PHE A 12 -26.82 -11.11 -2.10
N ALA A 13 -27.63 -10.16 -1.63
CA ALA A 13 -27.16 -8.83 -1.24
C ALA A 13 -26.20 -8.91 -0.04
N VAL A 14 -26.51 -9.74 0.96
CA VAL A 14 -25.64 -9.97 2.11
C VAL A 14 -24.33 -10.62 1.66
N ALA A 15 -24.37 -11.67 0.84
CA ALA A 15 -23.17 -12.32 0.32
C ALA A 15 -22.26 -11.34 -0.45
N ALA A 16 -22.83 -10.46 -1.27
CA ALA A 16 -22.08 -9.44 -2.01
C ALA A 16 -21.36 -8.43 -1.07
N LEU A 17 -21.99 -8.02 0.03
CA LEU A 17 -21.35 -7.14 1.03
C LEU A 17 -20.18 -7.84 1.73
N TRP A 18 -20.34 -9.11 2.10
CA TRP A 18 -19.28 -9.88 2.76
C TRP A 18 -18.07 -10.12 1.84
N LEU A 19 -18.29 -10.40 0.55
CA LEU A 19 -17.21 -10.57 -0.42
C LEU A 19 -16.53 -9.24 -0.80
N GLY A 20 -17.26 -8.12 -0.80
CA GLY A 20 -16.71 -6.80 -1.12
C GLY A 20 -15.80 -6.19 -0.04
N GLY A 21 -15.95 -6.62 1.22
CA GLY A 21 -15.17 -6.09 2.35
C GLY A 21 -13.68 -6.41 2.29
N CYS A 22 -13.29 -7.54 1.69
CA CYS A 22 -11.89 -7.97 1.64
C CYS A 22 -11.06 -7.27 0.56
N ALA A 23 -11.68 -6.67 -0.45
CA ALA A 23 -10.98 -6.05 -1.59
C ALA A 23 -10.38 -4.67 -1.29
N ASN A 24 -10.62 -4.12 -0.09
CA ASN A 24 -10.13 -2.80 0.32
C ASN A 24 -8.83 -2.87 1.16
N LEU A 25 -8.47 -4.04 1.67
CA LEU A 25 -7.29 -4.20 2.50
C LEU A 25 -5.99 -4.11 1.68
N GLU A 26 -6.00 -4.59 0.43
CA GLU A 26 -4.82 -4.63 -0.44
C GLU A 26 -4.41 -3.25 -0.98
N ARG A 27 -5.36 -2.31 -1.10
CA ARG A 27 -5.13 -0.99 -1.70
C ARG A 27 -4.36 -0.03 -0.79
N HIS A 28 -4.31 -0.32 0.51
CA HIS A 28 -3.65 0.51 1.51
C HIS A 28 -2.41 -0.16 2.09
N ASN A 29 -1.72 -1.00 1.32
CA ASN A 29 -0.34 -1.35 1.62
C ASN A 29 0.58 -0.40 0.83
N PRO A 30 0.90 0.81 1.35
CA PRO A 30 1.77 1.76 0.66
C PRO A 30 3.13 1.14 0.30
N SER A 31 3.56 0.13 1.04
CA SER A 31 4.77 -0.64 0.82
C SER A 31 4.77 -1.43 -0.51
N ALA A 32 3.62 -1.97 -0.93
CA ALA A 32 3.53 -2.80 -2.14
C ALA A 32 3.60 -1.95 -3.43
N VAL A 33 3.03 -0.74 -3.40
CA VAL A 33 3.07 0.20 -4.53
C VAL A 33 4.49 0.74 -4.73
N SER A 34 5.19 1.10 -3.64
CA SER A 34 6.55 1.63 -3.71
C SER A 34 7.55 0.63 -4.30
N GLN A 35 7.41 -0.66 -3.98
CA GLN A 35 8.37 -1.68 -4.42
C GLN A 35 8.22 -2.03 -5.91
N ALA A 36 6.99 -2.01 -6.44
CA ALA A 36 6.74 -2.18 -7.87
C ALA A 36 7.31 -1.00 -8.69
N ASP A 37 7.20 0.23 -8.16
CA ASP A 37 7.78 1.42 -8.79
C ASP A 37 9.32 1.37 -8.80
N ASP A 38 9.95 0.93 -7.70
CA ASP A 38 11.41 0.83 -7.61
C ASP A 38 11.99 -0.24 -8.55
N ASP A 39 11.34 -1.40 -8.68
CA ASP A 39 11.78 -2.45 -9.61
C ASP A 39 11.63 -2.01 -11.07
N ALA A 40 10.52 -1.36 -11.43
CA ALA A 40 10.32 -0.82 -12.78
C ALA A 40 11.34 0.29 -13.09
N TYR A 41 11.58 1.20 -12.15
CA TYR A 41 12.59 2.25 -12.26
C TYR A 41 14.00 1.67 -12.42
N CYS A 42 14.36 0.67 -11.62
CA CYS A 42 15.70 0.10 -11.70
C CYS A 42 15.89 -0.78 -12.94
N GLN A 43 14.83 -1.37 -13.52
CA GLN A 43 14.93 -2.01 -14.83
C GLN A 43 15.24 -1.01 -15.96
N THR A 44 14.71 0.22 -15.90
CA THR A 44 14.96 1.25 -16.92
C THR A 44 16.28 1.98 -16.73
N HIS A 45 16.70 2.23 -15.47
CA HIS A 45 17.87 3.07 -15.17
C HIS A 45 19.09 2.29 -14.66
N GLY A 46 18.88 1.15 -13.99
CA GLY A 46 19.94 0.29 -13.45
C GLY A 46 20.31 -0.88 -14.35
N GLY A 47 19.60 -1.07 -15.47
CA GLY A 47 19.81 -2.19 -16.39
C GLY A 47 19.06 -3.45 -16.00
N PRO A 48 19.37 -4.61 -16.61
CA PRO A 48 18.58 -5.82 -16.45
C PRO A 48 18.64 -6.34 -15.01
N GLN A 49 17.55 -6.95 -14.56
CA GLN A 49 17.48 -7.59 -13.25
C GLN A 49 18.63 -8.60 -13.06
N GLY A 50 19.21 -8.60 -11.86
CA GLY A 50 20.36 -9.46 -11.51
C GLY A 50 21.72 -8.89 -11.92
N SER A 51 21.77 -7.78 -12.67
CA SER A 51 23.02 -7.06 -12.90
C SER A 51 23.50 -6.31 -11.65
N ALA A 52 24.81 -6.04 -11.56
CA ALA A 52 25.37 -5.26 -10.46
C ALA A 52 24.85 -3.81 -10.43
N ALA A 53 24.54 -3.23 -11.60
CA ALA A 53 23.97 -1.90 -11.69
C ALA A 53 22.51 -1.87 -11.21
N TYR A 54 21.73 -2.92 -11.49
CA TYR A 54 20.37 -3.05 -10.99
C TYR A 54 20.32 -3.15 -9.46
N THR A 55 21.19 -3.97 -8.87
CA THR A 55 21.24 -4.13 -7.41
C THR A 55 21.72 -2.86 -6.70
N ALA A 56 22.65 -2.12 -7.30
CA ALA A 56 23.06 -0.81 -6.80
C ALA A 56 21.88 0.20 -6.83
N CYS A 57 21.15 0.27 -7.94
CA CYS A 57 19.96 1.13 -8.05
C CYS A 57 18.92 0.82 -6.96
N ARG A 58 18.59 -0.47 -6.76
CA ARG A 58 17.61 -0.87 -5.72
C ARG A 58 18.07 -0.46 -4.33
N LYS A 59 19.36 -0.64 -4.03
CA LYS A 59 19.94 -0.24 -2.75
C LYS A 59 19.85 1.28 -2.52
N ASP A 60 20.16 2.10 -3.52
CA ASP A 60 20.09 3.56 -3.38
C ASP A 60 18.65 4.04 -3.16
N ARG A 61 17.68 3.42 -3.85
CA ARG A 61 16.24 3.64 -3.67
C ARG A 61 15.76 3.24 -2.27
N ASP A 62 16.18 2.07 -1.77
CA ASP A 62 15.84 1.61 -0.42
C ASP A 62 16.40 2.56 0.66
N VAL A 63 17.62 3.09 0.46
CA VAL A 63 18.21 4.10 1.36
C VAL A 63 17.41 5.41 1.32
N ALA A 64 16.96 5.84 0.13
CA ALA A 64 16.12 7.03 -0.01
C ALA A 64 14.77 6.85 0.71
N ALA A 65 14.12 5.69 0.55
CA ALA A 65 12.86 5.36 1.24
C ALA A 65 13.03 5.36 2.78
N THR A 66 14.12 4.80 3.29
CA THR A 66 14.41 4.82 4.74
C THR A 66 14.55 6.25 5.28
N ARG A 67 15.10 7.17 4.47
CA ARG A 67 15.24 8.59 4.85
C ARG A 67 13.88 9.29 4.90
N SER A 68 12.99 9.06 3.93
CA SER A 68 11.64 9.63 3.96
C SER A 68 10.84 9.12 5.17
N ASP A 69 10.95 7.84 5.52
CA ASP A 69 10.26 7.27 6.69
C ASP A 69 10.75 7.85 8.02
N ARG A 70 12.04 8.21 8.10
CA ARG A 70 12.58 8.91 9.26
C ARG A 70 12.01 10.33 9.33
N MET A 71 11.96 11.04 8.20
CA MET A 71 11.40 12.40 8.14
C MET A 71 9.93 12.41 8.54
N GLU A 72 9.13 11.49 8.01
CA GLU A 72 7.72 11.34 8.36
C GLU A 72 7.52 11.10 9.86
N ARG A 73 8.32 10.19 10.46
CA ARG A 73 8.30 9.95 11.91
C ARG A 73 8.65 11.21 12.71
N THR A 74 9.65 11.97 12.28
CA THR A 74 10.00 13.23 12.96
C THR A 74 8.93 14.30 12.81
N HIS A 75 8.23 14.35 11.67
CA HIS A 75 7.12 15.28 11.46
C HIS A 75 5.95 14.93 12.37
N ARG A 76 5.62 13.64 12.47
CA ARG A 76 4.57 13.16 13.36
C ARG A 76 4.91 13.42 14.83
N ASP A 77 6.13 13.11 15.27
CA ASP A 77 6.60 13.37 16.64
C ASP A 77 6.55 14.87 16.98
N LEU A 78 6.96 15.74 16.05
CA LEU A 78 6.82 17.19 16.22
C LEU A 78 5.36 17.62 16.34
N ALA A 79 4.47 17.10 15.48
CA ALA A 79 3.05 17.40 15.53
C ALA A 79 2.43 16.94 16.86
N GLU A 80 2.79 15.75 17.35
CA GLU A 80 2.36 15.23 18.64
C GLU A 80 2.84 16.10 19.80
N ARG A 81 4.08 16.63 19.77
CA ARG A 81 4.56 17.60 20.77
C ARG A 81 3.75 18.89 20.77
N MET A 82 3.51 19.48 19.60
CA MET A 82 2.73 20.71 19.48
C MET A 82 1.29 20.55 19.98
N LEU A 83 0.66 19.41 19.68
CA LEU A 83 -0.69 19.08 20.16
C LEU A 83 -0.75 18.94 21.69
N ASN A 84 0.30 18.39 22.30
CA ASN A 84 0.39 18.20 23.74
C ASN A 84 0.97 19.43 24.48
N GLY A 85 1.27 20.52 23.77
CA GLY A 85 1.80 21.76 24.35
C GLY A 85 3.23 21.65 24.89
N GLN A 86 4.03 20.74 24.33
CA GLN A 86 5.46 20.53 24.67
C GLN A 86 6.39 21.27 23.70
#